data_AF-A0A938NKP2-F1
#
_entry.id   AF-A0A938NKP2-F1
#
_cell.length_a   1.000
_cell.length_b   1.000
_cell.length_c   1.000
_cell.angle_alpha   90.00
_cell.angle_beta   90.00
_cell.angle_gamma   90.00
#
_symmetry.space_group_name_H-M   'P 1'
#
loop_
_entity.id
_entity.type
_entity.pdbx_description
1 polymer ?
#
loop_
_entity_poly.entity_id
_entity_poly.type
_entity_poly.pdbx_seq_one_letter_code
_entity_poly.pdbx_strand_id
1 'polypeptide(L)'
;MLTRRTIAVGGVMLCLSVAMGFFPKLLFGNDQQRAKELIQQTCVQCHRLEGQPDSRFNLKAPDLIWAGSKYQRPWLIGWLTGKEAPLYVKGYRWDLSQVPANHPIVTQAEAEAIADYFGQHNKDPRVTVGAFDVSKVTTFEASFGGMAYKAHACLGCHVIEENGKLIGGPQSASLVSAGRRYNMDWLFRFGQNPQDFVPHSGEFLADATEPQLRAVIGFLAVQGVKDFTYYEPWTSPEFGMASVDRGKVIYKEYCSQCHGMTGKGDGPAASGLEPKPAIHANMSFDKVPIDYLYNVINHGGAAMGKSPNMPYWGLTIGQQGVADVMAYLKATFKGGAQVAQAAPVGGGPSGVCPQPRKTVTAPQKFLTMTNPLPASQETVQAGKTLFLQTAKPLACAQCHGDKGNGQGVMGAMLTPQ
;
A
#
# COMPACT_ATOMS: atom_id res chain seq x y z
N MET A 1 13.13 77.09 24.13
CA MET A 1 13.75 75.75 24.14
C MET A 1 12.77 74.82 24.87
N LEU A 2 11.76 74.21 24.25
CA LEU A 2 11.75 73.23 23.16
C LEU A 2 12.63 72.02 23.44
N THR A 3 12.08 71.03 24.14
CA THR A 3 12.45 69.61 24.01
C THR A 3 11.18 68.77 24.01
N ARG A 4 10.84 68.31 22.81
CA ARG A 4 9.79 67.34 22.48
C ARG A 4 10.16 65.98 23.08
N ARG A 5 9.19 65.29 23.68
CA ARG A 5 9.15 63.82 23.72
C ARG A 5 7.88 63.36 23.02
N THR A 6 8.08 62.84 21.82
CA THR A 6 7.09 62.21 20.96
C THR A 6 6.75 60.84 21.53
N ILE A 7 5.49 60.60 21.90
CA ILE A 7 4.95 59.25 22.12
C ILE A 7 4.17 58.90 20.86
N ALA A 8 4.70 57.95 20.08
CA ALA A 8 4.03 57.39 18.93
C ALA A 8 2.94 56.41 19.41
N VAL A 9 1.69 56.69 19.04
CA VAL A 9 0.57 55.75 19.17
C VAL A 9 0.71 54.72 18.04
N GLY A 10 1.21 53.53 18.36
CA GLY A 10 1.22 52.38 17.46
C GLY A 10 -0.19 51.82 17.32
N GLY A 11 -0.82 52.07 16.17
CA GLY A 11 -2.07 51.43 15.79
C GLY A 11 -1.84 49.94 15.55
N VAL A 12 -2.59 49.10 16.26
CA VAL A 12 -2.67 47.66 16.02
C VAL A 12 -3.40 47.46 14.70
N MET A 13 -2.67 47.17 13.62
CA MET A 13 -3.23 46.62 12.40
C MET A 13 -3.66 45.18 12.70
N LEU A 14 -4.96 44.99 12.90
CA LEU A 14 -5.56 43.65 12.96
C LEU A 14 -5.53 43.07 11.54
N CYS A 15 -4.47 42.32 11.21
CA CYS A 15 -4.46 41.50 10.01
C CYS A 15 -5.50 40.39 10.18
N LEU A 16 -6.69 40.60 9.62
CA LEU A 16 -7.67 39.54 9.36
C LEU A 16 -7.05 38.57 8.35
N SER A 17 -6.41 37.53 8.86
CA SER A 17 -6.11 36.32 8.12
C SER A 17 -7.44 35.66 7.76
N VAL A 18 -7.86 35.82 6.50
CA VAL A 18 -8.94 35.05 5.91
C VAL A 18 -8.49 33.59 5.86
N ALA A 19 -8.81 32.85 6.91
CA ALA A 19 -8.78 31.40 6.86
C ALA A 19 -9.84 30.96 5.84
N MET A 20 -9.40 30.58 4.64
CA MET A 20 -10.22 29.86 3.66
C MET A 20 -10.52 28.46 4.22
N GLY A 21 -11.46 28.41 5.16
CA GLY A 21 -12.07 27.16 5.61
C GLY A 21 -12.94 26.60 4.50
N PHE A 22 -12.68 25.35 4.11
CA PHE A 22 -13.62 24.52 3.36
C PHE A 22 -14.85 24.27 4.26
N PHE A 23 -15.78 25.21 4.32
CA PHE A 23 -17.10 24.94 4.85
C PHE A 23 -17.92 24.23 3.77
N PRO A 24 -18.53 23.07 4.06
CA PRO A 24 -19.50 22.49 3.14
C PRO A 24 -20.61 23.53 2.95
N LYS A 25 -20.83 23.97 1.70
CA LYS A 25 -21.96 24.85 1.39
C LYS A 25 -23.23 24.10 1.79
N LEU A 26 -23.95 24.63 2.77
CA LEU A 26 -25.32 24.21 3.07
C LEU A 26 -26.12 24.45 1.79
N LEU A 27 -26.67 23.38 1.23
CA LEU A 27 -27.57 23.47 0.09
C LEU A 27 -28.88 24.09 0.56
N PHE A 28 -29.34 25.10 -0.14
CA PHE A 28 -30.70 25.58 0.03
C PHE A 28 -31.65 24.52 -0.57
N GLY A 29 -32.86 24.37 -0.02
CA GLY A 29 -33.81 23.35 -0.49
C GLY A 29 -34.09 23.38 -1.99
N ASN A 30 -33.93 24.56 -2.62
CA ASN A 30 -34.06 24.74 -4.06
C ASN A 30 -32.95 24.04 -4.88
N ASP A 31 -31.71 23.98 -4.37
CA ASP A 31 -30.58 23.35 -5.06
C ASP A 31 -30.71 21.82 -5.07
N GLN A 32 -31.22 21.24 -3.98
CA GLN A 32 -31.53 19.81 -3.90
C GLN A 32 -32.64 19.40 -4.86
N GLN A 33 -33.72 20.19 -4.91
CA GLN A 33 -34.84 19.94 -5.82
C GLN A 33 -34.39 20.03 -7.29
N ARG A 34 -33.60 21.05 -7.64
CA ARG A 34 -33.06 21.22 -8.99
C ARG A 34 -32.11 20.11 -9.39
N ALA A 35 -31.23 19.66 -8.48
CA ALA A 35 -30.36 18.51 -8.74
C ALA A 35 -31.18 17.24 -9.01
N LYS A 36 -32.20 16.97 -8.19
CA LYS A 36 -33.10 15.84 -8.38
C LYS A 36 -33.81 15.89 -9.74
N GLU A 37 -34.34 17.04 -10.13
CA GLU A 37 -35.00 17.22 -11.43
C GLU A 37 -34.04 16.96 -12.60
N LEU A 38 -32.83 17.52 -12.54
CA LEU A 38 -31.81 17.30 -13.57
C LEU A 38 -31.42 15.83 -13.70
N ILE A 39 -31.24 15.15 -12.57
CA ILE A 39 -30.95 13.71 -12.51
C ILE A 39 -32.09 12.90 -13.14
N GLN A 40 -33.35 13.23 -12.81
CA GLN A 40 -34.54 12.53 -13.31
C GLN A 40 -34.84 12.81 -14.79
N GLN A 41 -34.43 13.96 -15.33
CA GLN A 41 -34.64 14.28 -16.74
C GLN A 41 -33.56 13.66 -17.62
N THR A 42 -32.31 13.65 -17.16
CA THR A 42 -31.16 13.35 -18.01
C THR A 42 -30.49 12.01 -17.68
N CYS A 43 -30.26 11.72 -16.39
CA CYS A 43 -29.40 10.60 -15.99
C CYS A 43 -30.14 9.25 -16.02
N VAL A 44 -31.42 9.23 -15.65
CA VAL A 44 -32.22 7.99 -15.52
C VAL A 44 -32.47 7.25 -16.82
N GLN A 45 -32.25 7.91 -17.97
CA GLN A 45 -32.36 7.28 -19.29
C GLN A 45 -31.33 6.15 -19.47
N CYS A 46 -30.22 6.22 -18.73
CA CYS A 46 -29.13 5.24 -18.78
C CYS A 46 -28.82 4.61 -17.42
N HIS A 47 -28.87 5.41 -16.34
CA HIS A 47 -28.46 5.01 -15.00
C HIS A 47 -29.66 4.69 -14.13
N ARG A 48 -29.56 3.63 -13.31
CA ARG A 48 -30.54 3.38 -12.25
C ARG A 48 -30.12 4.07 -10.97
N LEU A 49 -31.09 4.65 -10.26
CA LEU A 49 -30.87 5.39 -9.01
C LEU A 49 -31.49 4.70 -7.79
N GLU A 50 -32.32 3.70 -8.01
CA GLU A 50 -33.04 2.96 -6.99
C GLU A 50 -33.28 1.50 -7.39
N GLY A 51 -33.77 0.71 -6.43
CA GLY A 51 -34.03 -0.72 -6.58
C GLY A 51 -32.84 -1.59 -6.18
N GLN A 52 -32.91 -2.86 -6.55
CA GLN A 52 -31.85 -3.83 -6.24
C GLN A 52 -30.72 -3.77 -7.28
N PRO A 53 -29.45 -3.98 -6.89
CA PRO A 53 -28.35 -4.14 -7.83
C PRO A 53 -28.69 -5.16 -8.92
N ASP A 54 -28.31 -4.88 -10.16
CA ASP A 54 -28.49 -5.80 -11.27
C ASP A 54 -27.17 -6.05 -12.00
N SER A 55 -27.15 -7.16 -12.72
CA SER A 55 -26.04 -7.61 -13.52
C SER A 55 -25.64 -6.60 -14.58
N ARG A 56 -24.33 -6.34 -14.73
CA ARG A 56 -23.79 -5.52 -15.85
C ARG A 56 -24.29 -6.00 -17.22
N PHE A 57 -24.62 -7.28 -17.34
CA PHE A 57 -25.18 -7.90 -18.55
C PHE A 57 -26.59 -7.41 -18.91
N ASN A 58 -27.31 -6.79 -17.98
CA ASN A 58 -28.65 -6.22 -18.17
C ASN A 58 -28.65 -4.68 -18.25
N LEU A 59 -27.54 -4.05 -17.85
CA LEU A 59 -27.44 -2.61 -17.71
C LEU A 59 -26.87 -1.91 -18.96
N LYS A 60 -27.30 -0.66 -19.17
CA LYS A 60 -26.76 0.25 -20.21
C LYS A 60 -25.60 1.09 -19.69
N ALA A 61 -25.63 1.47 -18.42
CA ALA A 61 -24.60 2.23 -17.73
C ALA A 61 -24.48 1.73 -16.26
N PRO A 62 -23.40 2.07 -15.53
CA PRO A 62 -23.26 1.66 -14.13
C PRO A 62 -24.40 2.17 -13.27
N ASP A 63 -24.86 1.35 -12.32
CA ASP A 63 -25.83 1.77 -11.32
C ASP A 63 -25.28 2.92 -10.46
N LEU A 64 -26.14 3.90 -10.20
CA LEU A 64 -25.88 5.05 -9.34
C LEU A 64 -26.64 4.98 -8.01
N ILE A 65 -27.29 3.84 -7.74
CA ILE A 65 -28.03 3.54 -6.50
C ILE A 65 -27.19 3.91 -5.26
N TRP A 66 -25.89 3.61 -5.29
CA TRP A 66 -24.93 3.84 -4.20
C TRP A 66 -23.87 4.90 -4.52
N ALA A 67 -24.14 5.82 -5.45
CA ALA A 67 -23.16 6.81 -5.90
C ALA A 67 -22.61 7.69 -4.76
N GLY A 68 -23.43 7.97 -3.74
CA GLY A 68 -23.06 8.76 -2.56
C GLY A 68 -22.08 8.06 -1.62
N SER A 69 -22.12 6.73 -1.55
CA SER A 69 -21.11 5.94 -0.85
C SER A 69 -19.88 5.69 -1.72
N LYS A 70 -20.06 5.55 -3.04
CA LYS A 70 -19.02 5.04 -3.95
C LYS A 70 -17.95 6.06 -4.33
N TYR A 71 -18.35 7.27 -4.67
CA TYR A 71 -17.44 8.25 -5.31
C TYR A 71 -17.01 9.34 -4.34
N GLN A 72 -15.76 9.75 -4.47
CA GLN A 72 -15.29 10.99 -3.85
C GLN A 72 -15.92 12.19 -4.57
N ARG A 73 -16.43 13.15 -3.79
CA ARG A 73 -17.07 14.37 -4.32
C ARG A 73 -16.21 15.12 -5.35
N PRO A 74 -14.90 15.38 -5.12
CA PRO A 74 -14.08 16.12 -6.09
C PRO A 74 -13.98 15.40 -7.44
N TRP A 75 -13.81 14.07 -7.42
CA TRP A 75 -13.76 13.29 -8.64
C TRP A 75 -15.08 13.28 -9.38
N LEU A 76 -16.20 13.13 -8.66
CA LEU A 76 -17.53 13.12 -9.29
C LEU A 76 -17.82 14.45 -9.99
N ILE A 77 -17.45 15.58 -9.40
CA ILE A 77 -17.55 16.90 -10.03
C ILE A 77 -16.65 16.97 -11.27
N GLY A 78 -15.42 16.47 -11.19
CA GLY A 78 -14.50 16.40 -12.32
C GLY A 78 -15.06 15.56 -13.47
N TRP A 79 -15.64 14.40 -13.16
CA TRP A 79 -16.28 13.50 -14.12
C TRP A 79 -17.47 14.17 -14.83
N LEU A 80 -18.39 14.75 -14.06
CA LEU A 80 -19.59 15.41 -14.57
C LEU A 80 -19.27 16.68 -15.40
N THR A 81 -18.09 17.26 -15.23
CA THR A 81 -17.62 18.42 -16.00
C THR A 81 -16.65 18.05 -17.14
N GLY A 82 -16.45 16.75 -17.40
CA GLY A 82 -15.60 16.26 -18.49
C GLY A 82 -14.09 16.41 -18.25
N LYS A 83 -13.65 16.61 -17.00
CA LYS A 83 -12.24 16.79 -16.61
C LYS A 83 -11.53 15.48 -16.29
N GLU A 84 -12.27 14.37 -16.19
CA GLU A 84 -11.73 13.05 -15.87
C GLU A 84 -11.74 12.15 -17.11
N ALA A 85 -10.74 11.26 -17.22
CA ALA A 85 -10.64 10.31 -18.33
C ALA A 85 -11.78 9.26 -18.28
N PRO A 86 -12.20 8.70 -19.42
CA PRO A 86 -13.25 7.68 -19.49
C PRO A 86 -13.01 6.52 -18.51
N LEU A 87 -14.03 6.22 -17.69
CA LEU A 87 -13.97 5.13 -16.72
C LEU A 87 -13.83 3.76 -17.37
N TYR A 88 -14.56 3.53 -18.47
CA TYR A 88 -14.54 2.30 -19.24
C TYR A 88 -13.95 2.56 -20.61
N VAL A 89 -12.71 2.10 -20.83
CA VAL A 89 -11.92 2.41 -22.02
C VAL A 89 -12.60 1.93 -23.31
N LYS A 90 -13.32 0.80 -23.26
CA LYS A 90 -14.07 0.24 -24.40
C LYS A 90 -15.59 0.46 -24.30
N GLY A 91 -16.05 1.32 -23.38
CA GLY A 91 -17.46 1.47 -23.06
C GLY A 91 -17.94 0.48 -21.99
N TYR A 92 -19.15 0.76 -21.45
CA TYR A 92 -19.66 0.00 -20.31
C TYR A 92 -20.11 -1.42 -20.67
N ARG A 93 -20.58 -1.67 -21.90
CA ARG A 93 -21.00 -3.02 -22.32
C ARG A 93 -19.81 -3.89 -22.68
N TRP A 94 -19.81 -5.12 -22.18
CA TRP A 94 -18.75 -6.12 -22.43
C TRP A 94 -18.75 -6.66 -23.87
N ASP A 95 -19.91 -6.68 -24.52
CA ASP A 95 -20.14 -7.24 -25.86
C ASP A 95 -19.88 -6.24 -26.99
N LEU A 96 -19.51 -5.00 -26.66
CA LEU A 96 -19.28 -3.90 -27.61
C LEU A 96 -20.49 -3.63 -28.53
N SER A 97 -21.69 -4.08 -28.14
CA SER A 97 -22.93 -3.85 -28.89
C SER A 97 -23.37 -2.38 -28.89
N GLN A 98 -22.80 -1.58 -27.98
CA GLN A 98 -23.04 -0.16 -27.89
C GLN A 98 -21.81 0.61 -28.37
N VAL A 99 -22.05 1.57 -29.26
CA VAL A 99 -21.03 2.53 -29.66
C VAL A 99 -20.62 3.34 -28.41
N PRO A 100 -19.32 3.41 -28.07
CA PRO A 100 -18.86 4.26 -26.98
C PRO A 100 -19.29 5.71 -27.22
N ALA A 101 -20.18 6.21 -26.37
CA ALA A 101 -20.59 7.61 -26.37
C ALA A 101 -19.90 8.34 -25.22
N ASN A 102 -19.57 9.61 -25.43
CA ASN A 102 -19.09 10.46 -24.37
C ASN A 102 -20.19 10.67 -23.32
N HIS A 103 -19.82 10.63 -22.04
CA HIS A 103 -20.74 10.97 -20.97
C HIS A 103 -21.18 12.44 -21.12
N PRO A 104 -22.49 12.76 -21.02
CA PRO A 104 -22.96 14.14 -21.05
C PRO A 104 -22.30 14.97 -19.94
N ILE A 105 -21.88 16.20 -20.25
CA ILE A 105 -21.30 17.10 -19.26
C ILE A 105 -22.36 18.11 -18.79
N VAL A 106 -22.22 18.57 -17.56
CA VAL A 106 -23.05 19.62 -16.95
C VAL A 106 -22.19 20.79 -16.51
N THR A 107 -22.81 21.90 -16.15
CA THR A 107 -22.08 23.04 -15.60
C THR A 107 -21.46 22.71 -14.24
N GLN A 108 -20.47 23.49 -13.82
CA GLN A 108 -19.82 23.33 -12.52
C GLN A 108 -20.82 23.37 -11.35
N ALA A 109 -21.78 24.28 -11.39
CA ALA A 109 -22.80 24.42 -10.34
C ALA A 109 -23.75 23.22 -10.29
N GLU A 110 -24.15 22.70 -11.45
CA GLU A 110 -24.98 21.49 -11.54
C GLU A 110 -24.21 20.25 -11.06
N ALA A 111 -22.93 20.11 -11.43
CA ALA A 111 -22.08 19.02 -10.97
C ALA A 111 -21.92 19.02 -9.44
N GLU A 112 -21.74 20.20 -8.83
CA GLU A 112 -21.71 20.35 -7.37
C GLU A 112 -23.03 19.93 -6.73
N ALA A 113 -24.16 20.42 -7.25
CA ALA A 113 -25.48 20.09 -6.73
C ALA A 113 -25.81 18.59 -6.85
N ILE A 114 -25.46 17.95 -7.97
CA ILE A 114 -25.60 16.50 -8.18
C ILE A 114 -24.72 15.71 -7.20
N ALA A 115 -23.46 16.11 -7.04
CA ALA A 115 -22.54 15.43 -6.15
C ALA A 115 -23.01 15.49 -4.69
N ASP A 116 -23.54 16.65 -4.28
CA ASP A 116 -24.08 16.83 -2.95
C ASP A 116 -25.41 16.06 -2.74
N TYR A 117 -26.29 16.03 -3.75
CA TYR A 117 -27.51 15.20 -3.73
C TYR A 117 -27.16 13.72 -3.50
N PHE A 118 -26.24 13.17 -4.29
CA PHE A 118 -25.81 11.78 -4.09
C PHE A 118 -25.22 11.55 -2.70
N GLY A 119 -24.38 12.48 -2.23
CA GLY A 119 -23.81 12.47 -0.89
C GLY A 119 -24.82 12.54 0.26
N GLN A 120 -26.10 12.87 0.01
CA GLN A 120 -27.17 12.88 0.99
C GLN A 120 -28.15 11.70 0.84
N HIS A 121 -28.41 11.25 -0.39
CA HIS A 121 -29.51 10.32 -0.68
C HIS A 121 -29.06 8.91 -1.11
N ASN A 122 -27.96 8.77 -1.84
CA ASN A 122 -27.57 7.51 -2.49
C ASN A 122 -26.46 6.79 -1.71
N LYS A 123 -26.74 6.52 -0.43
CA LYS A 123 -25.81 5.85 0.49
C LYS A 123 -26.21 4.41 0.74
N ASP A 124 -25.21 3.53 0.72
CA ASP A 124 -25.37 2.14 1.12
C ASP A 124 -25.14 1.99 2.63
N PRO A 125 -26.13 1.49 3.40
CA PRO A 125 -25.99 1.30 4.85
C PRO A 125 -24.96 0.22 5.24
N ARG A 126 -24.51 -0.62 4.30
CA ARG A 126 -23.48 -1.64 4.53
C ARG A 126 -22.06 -1.06 4.53
N VAL A 127 -21.88 0.17 4.07
CA VAL A 127 -20.59 0.87 4.08
C VAL A 127 -20.39 1.51 5.45
N THR A 128 -19.40 1.01 6.18
CA THR A 128 -19.04 1.53 7.51
C THR A 128 -17.98 2.61 7.36
N VAL A 129 -18.28 3.82 7.85
CA VAL A 129 -17.33 4.94 7.85
C VAL A 129 -16.12 4.61 8.72
N GLY A 130 -14.92 4.77 8.17
CA GLY A 130 -13.66 4.47 8.86
C GLY A 130 -13.28 2.99 8.87
N ALA A 131 -13.99 2.12 8.12
CA ALA A 131 -13.59 0.72 7.93
C ALA A 131 -12.22 0.59 7.25
N PHE A 132 -11.89 1.53 6.36
CA PHE A 132 -10.57 1.65 5.75
C PHE A 132 -9.93 3.00 6.06
N ASP A 133 -9.02 3.00 7.05
CA ASP A 133 -8.19 4.15 7.36
C ASP A 133 -7.06 4.32 6.32
N VAL A 134 -7.30 5.18 5.32
CA VAL A 134 -6.32 5.50 4.28
C VAL A 134 -5.05 6.17 4.85
N SER A 135 -5.17 6.86 6.00
CA SER A 135 -4.02 7.54 6.64
C SER A 135 -3.00 6.56 7.22
N LYS A 136 -3.38 5.29 7.36
CA LYS A 136 -2.52 4.20 7.87
C LYS A 136 -1.89 3.35 6.77
N VAL A 137 -2.11 3.66 5.50
CA VAL A 137 -1.51 2.89 4.39
C VAL A 137 0.00 3.10 4.38
N THR A 138 0.74 2.00 4.53
CA THR A 138 2.20 1.98 4.48
C THR A 138 2.72 1.73 3.07
N THR A 139 3.98 2.11 2.81
CA THR A 139 4.67 1.79 1.55
C THR A 139 4.70 0.27 1.28
N PHE A 140 4.84 -0.52 2.35
CA PHE A 140 4.84 -1.97 2.27
C PHE A 140 3.47 -2.51 1.82
N GLU A 141 2.38 -2.08 2.45
CA GLU A 141 1.02 -2.52 2.09
C GLU A 141 0.65 -2.15 0.67
N ALA A 142 0.98 -0.93 0.21
CA ALA A 142 0.75 -0.54 -1.18
C ALA A 142 1.55 -1.41 -2.16
N SER A 143 2.81 -1.72 -1.85
CA SER A 143 3.65 -2.57 -2.69
C SER A 143 3.17 -4.03 -2.69
N PHE A 144 2.85 -4.57 -1.51
CA PHE A 144 2.34 -5.92 -1.31
C PHE A 144 0.97 -6.10 -1.96
N GLY A 145 0.09 -5.10 -1.84
CA GLY A 145 -1.19 -5.03 -2.54
C GLY A 145 -1.04 -5.04 -4.05
N GLY A 146 -0.06 -4.31 -4.60
CA GLY A 146 0.24 -4.34 -6.03
C GLY A 146 0.70 -5.72 -6.52
N MET A 147 1.43 -6.46 -5.68
CA MET A 147 1.78 -7.87 -5.97
C MET A 147 0.56 -8.77 -5.93
N ALA A 148 -0.28 -8.66 -4.89
CA ALA A 148 -1.52 -9.42 -4.77
C ALA A 148 -2.48 -9.13 -5.93
N TYR A 149 -2.62 -7.87 -6.31
CA TYR A 149 -3.42 -7.42 -7.46
C TYR A 149 -3.01 -8.12 -8.77
N LYS A 150 -1.70 -8.31 -8.99
CA LYS A 150 -1.20 -9.04 -10.16
C LYS A 150 -1.37 -10.54 -10.01
N ALA A 151 -1.10 -11.09 -8.83
CA ALA A 151 -1.21 -12.52 -8.54
C ALA A 151 -2.64 -13.05 -8.66
N HIS A 152 -3.64 -12.23 -8.30
CA HIS A 152 -5.07 -12.54 -8.42
C HIS A 152 -5.67 -12.10 -9.77
N ALA A 153 -4.83 -11.93 -10.80
CA ALA A 153 -5.24 -11.66 -12.17
C ALA A 153 -6.12 -10.41 -12.39
N CYS A 154 -6.15 -9.45 -11.45
CA CYS A 154 -6.94 -8.22 -11.60
C CYS A 154 -6.51 -7.41 -12.84
N LEU A 155 -5.21 -7.47 -13.16
CA LEU A 155 -4.61 -6.84 -14.34
C LEU A 155 -5.18 -7.39 -15.67
N GLY A 156 -5.76 -8.59 -15.68
CA GLY A 156 -6.40 -9.15 -16.87
C GLY A 156 -7.63 -8.36 -17.33
N CYS A 157 -8.29 -7.64 -16.42
CA CYS A 157 -9.53 -6.90 -16.70
C CYS A 157 -9.46 -5.41 -16.41
N HIS A 158 -8.54 -4.96 -15.55
CA HIS A 158 -8.44 -3.58 -15.10
C HIS A 158 -7.11 -2.94 -15.52
N VAL A 159 -7.19 -1.74 -16.09
CA VAL A 159 -6.03 -0.91 -16.43
C VAL A 159 -5.54 -0.14 -15.20
N ILE A 160 -4.24 -0.13 -14.94
CA ILE A 160 -3.58 0.70 -13.93
C ILE A 160 -2.42 1.48 -14.54
N GLU A 161 -1.89 2.47 -13.81
CA GLU A 161 -0.65 3.14 -14.16
C GLU A 161 0.48 2.61 -13.28
N GLU A 162 1.56 2.13 -13.90
CA GLU A 162 2.75 1.68 -13.21
C GLU A 162 3.99 2.19 -13.96
N ASN A 163 4.90 2.85 -13.24
CA ASN A 163 6.12 3.44 -13.82
C ASN A 163 5.86 4.36 -15.03
N GLY A 164 4.79 5.16 -14.97
CA GLY A 164 4.39 6.08 -16.03
C GLY A 164 3.80 5.40 -17.28
N LYS A 165 3.47 4.11 -17.21
CA LYS A 165 2.86 3.35 -18.31
C LYS A 165 1.52 2.78 -17.88
N LEU A 166 0.55 2.85 -18.80
CA LEU A 166 -0.72 2.17 -18.66
C LEU A 166 -0.55 0.69 -18.99
N ILE A 167 -0.93 -0.18 -18.06
CA ILE A 167 -0.87 -1.64 -18.21
C ILE A 167 -2.21 -2.27 -17.81
N GLY A 168 -2.51 -3.44 -18.37
CA GLY A 168 -3.70 -4.22 -18.04
C GLY A 168 -4.78 -4.23 -19.11
N GLY A 169 -5.82 -5.01 -18.86
CA GLY A 169 -6.95 -5.20 -19.77
C GLY A 169 -7.97 -4.07 -19.68
N PRO A 170 -8.54 -3.59 -20.79
CA PRO A 170 -9.57 -2.53 -20.80
C PRO A 170 -11.01 -3.06 -20.68
N GLN A 171 -11.21 -4.25 -20.09
CA GLN A 171 -12.50 -4.94 -20.09
C GLN A 171 -13.44 -4.48 -18.97
N SER A 172 -12.88 -4.03 -17.84
CA SER A 172 -13.59 -3.48 -16.69
C SER A 172 -13.15 -2.02 -16.44
N ALA A 173 -13.60 -1.45 -15.33
CA ALA A 173 -13.30 -0.08 -14.95
C ALA A 173 -11.79 0.15 -14.85
N SER A 174 -11.29 1.23 -15.45
CA SER A 174 -9.90 1.67 -15.31
C SER A 174 -9.62 2.04 -13.86
N LEU A 175 -8.53 1.56 -13.27
CA LEU A 175 -8.09 1.82 -11.89
C LEU A 175 -6.90 2.79 -11.79
N VAL A 176 -6.45 3.37 -12.91
CA VAL A 176 -5.34 4.36 -13.00
C VAL A 176 -5.43 5.48 -11.95
N SER A 177 -6.63 5.97 -11.66
CA SER A 177 -6.89 7.03 -10.69
C SER A 177 -7.86 6.60 -9.59
N ALA A 178 -7.87 5.31 -9.25
CA ALA A 178 -8.79 4.74 -8.27
C ALA A 178 -8.73 5.46 -6.91
N GLY A 179 -7.53 5.88 -6.47
CA GLY A 179 -7.30 6.56 -5.20
C GLY A 179 -7.93 7.95 -5.09
N ARG A 180 -8.12 8.64 -6.22
CA ARG A 180 -8.86 9.92 -6.28
C ARG A 180 -10.36 9.72 -6.52
N ARG A 181 -10.75 8.56 -7.05
CA ARG A 181 -12.12 8.28 -7.49
C ARG A 181 -12.99 7.73 -6.39
N TYR A 182 -12.56 6.64 -5.77
CA TYR A 182 -13.43 5.86 -4.90
C TYR A 182 -13.31 6.33 -3.46
N ASN A 183 -14.44 6.31 -2.76
CA ASN A 183 -14.38 6.30 -1.30
C ASN A 183 -13.78 4.95 -0.86
N MET A 184 -12.76 5.00 0.00
CA MET A 184 -12.02 3.78 0.40
C MET A 184 -12.83 2.86 1.31
N ASP A 185 -13.76 3.38 2.12
CA ASP A 185 -14.68 2.55 2.91
C ASP A 185 -15.62 1.77 1.99
N TRP A 186 -16.13 2.42 0.94
CA TRP A 186 -16.93 1.73 -0.06
C TRP A 186 -16.10 0.72 -0.85
N LEU A 187 -14.87 1.06 -1.24
CA LEU A 187 -14.03 0.15 -2.02
C LEU A 187 -13.62 -1.08 -1.20
N PHE A 188 -13.36 -0.90 0.10
CA PHE A 188 -13.14 -2.00 1.05
C PHE A 188 -14.39 -2.86 1.18
N ARG A 189 -15.57 -2.25 1.36
CA ARG A 189 -16.84 -3.00 1.42
C ARG A 189 -17.16 -3.73 0.10
N PHE A 190 -16.85 -3.12 -1.03
CA PHE A 190 -16.96 -3.73 -2.35
C PHE A 190 -16.05 -4.96 -2.44
N GLY A 191 -14.79 -4.83 -2.03
CA GLY A 191 -13.82 -5.93 -2.07
C GLY A 191 -14.18 -7.11 -1.16
N GLN A 192 -14.91 -6.88 -0.06
CA GLN A 192 -15.42 -7.95 0.80
C GLN A 192 -16.50 -8.80 0.10
N ASN A 193 -17.39 -8.18 -0.68
CA ASN A 193 -18.39 -8.91 -1.48
C ASN A 193 -18.88 -8.06 -2.67
N PRO A 194 -18.27 -8.19 -3.86
CA PRO A 194 -18.64 -7.42 -5.04
C PRO A 194 -20.09 -7.65 -5.53
N GLN A 195 -20.63 -8.85 -5.30
CA GLN A 195 -21.96 -9.26 -5.76
C GLN A 195 -23.09 -8.43 -5.13
N ASP A 196 -22.82 -7.81 -3.97
CA ASP A 196 -23.74 -6.89 -3.30
C ASP A 196 -23.97 -5.57 -4.05
N PHE A 197 -23.11 -5.26 -5.02
CA PHE A 197 -23.11 -4.01 -5.79
C PHE A 197 -23.25 -4.26 -7.28
N VAL A 198 -22.63 -5.32 -7.78
CA VAL A 198 -22.65 -5.70 -9.20
C VAL A 198 -22.82 -7.22 -9.27
N PRO A 199 -24.06 -7.73 -9.26
CA PRO A 199 -24.31 -9.15 -9.46
C PRO A 199 -23.65 -9.68 -10.74
N HIS A 200 -23.13 -10.90 -10.69
CA HIS A 200 -22.32 -11.51 -11.75
C HIS A 200 -21.06 -10.71 -12.12
N SER A 201 -20.55 -9.88 -11.21
CA SER A 201 -19.21 -9.31 -11.35
C SER A 201 -18.19 -10.45 -11.39
N GLY A 202 -17.24 -10.38 -12.34
CA GLY A 202 -16.09 -11.30 -12.37
C GLY A 202 -15.05 -10.97 -11.30
N GLU A 203 -15.22 -9.83 -10.64
CA GLU A 203 -14.50 -9.39 -9.46
C GLU A 203 -14.71 -10.41 -8.33
N PHE A 204 -13.71 -11.28 -8.14
CA PHE A 204 -13.71 -12.35 -7.15
C PHE A 204 -12.41 -12.26 -6.33
N LEU A 205 -12.56 -12.05 -5.02
CA LEU A 205 -11.47 -12.08 -4.05
C LEU A 205 -11.71 -13.17 -3.00
N ALA A 206 -12.31 -14.31 -3.36
CA ALA A 206 -12.76 -15.26 -2.33
C ALA A 206 -11.63 -15.90 -1.52
N ASP A 207 -10.40 -15.89 -2.04
CA ASP A 207 -9.24 -16.43 -1.34
C ASP A 207 -8.37 -15.33 -0.70
N ALA A 208 -8.80 -14.06 -0.76
CA ALA A 208 -8.08 -12.97 -0.10
C ALA A 208 -8.50 -12.89 1.37
N THR A 209 -7.56 -13.15 2.26
CA THR A 209 -7.71 -12.80 3.68
C THR A 209 -7.92 -11.29 3.83
N GLU A 210 -8.55 -10.84 4.90
CA GLU A 210 -8.76 -9.41 5.14
C GLU A 210 -7.46 -8.57 5.04
N PRO A 211 -6.29 -9.01 5.58
CA PRO A 211 -5.02 -8.30 5.36
C PRO A 211 -4.62 -8.17 3.89
N GLN A 212 -4.84 -9.21 3.08
CA GLN A 212 -4.56 -9.15 1.63
C GLN A 212 -5.52 -8.19 0.93
N LEU A 213 -6.81 -8.23 1.27
CA LEU A 213 -7.79 -7.28 0.77
C LEU A 213 -7.37 -5.85 1.14
N ARG A 214 -7.04 -5.59 2.41
CA ARG A 214 -6.57 -4.27 2.86
C ARG A 214 -5.33 -3.81 2.10
N ALA A 215 -4.39 -4.70 1.82
CA ALA A 215 -3.22 -4.36 1.02
C ALA A 215 -3.60 -3.99 -0.41
N VAL A 216 -4.47 -4.76 -1.08
CA VAL A 216 -4.98 -4.42 -2.42
C VAL A 216 -5.69 -3.07 -2.42
N ILE A 217 -6.53 -2.79 -1.41
CA ILE A 217 -7.17 -1.47 -1.29
C ILE A 217 -6.14 -0.37 -1.03
N GLY A 218 -5.11 -0.61 -0.21
CA GLY A 218 -4.00 0.32 -0.02
C GLY A 218 -3.23 0.63 -1.31
N PHE A 219 -3.00 -0.39 -2.15
CA PHE A 219 -2.44 -0.21 -3.49
C PHE A 219 -3.35 0.65 -4.37
N LEU A 220 -4.66 0.41 -4.37
CA LEU A 220 -5.63 1.20 -5.14
C LEU A 220 -5.78 2.63 -4.60
N ALA A 221 -5.64 2.83 -3.30
CA ALA A 221 -5.72 4.13 -2.64
C ALA A 221 -4.62 5.10 -3.11
N VAL A 222 -3.45 4.58 -3.50
CA VAL A 222 -2.34 5.41 -4.01
C VAL A 222 -2.39 5.61 -5.52
N GLN A 223 -3.23 4.88 -6.26
CA GLN A 223 -3.33 5.01 -7.71
C GLN A 223 -3.83 6.41 -8.11
N GLY A 224 -2.98 7.14 -8.86
CA GLY A 224 -3.26 8.49 -9.32
C GLY A 224 -3.17 9.58 -8.24
N VAL A 225 -2.55 9.28 -7.09
CA VAL A 225 -2.27 10.25 -6.01
C VAL A 225 -0.76 10.51 -5.96
N LYS A 226 -0.30 11.62 -6.54
CA LYS A 226 1.13 11.91 -6.72
C LYS A 226 1.88 12.14 -5.40
N ASP A 227 1.24 12.84 -4.47
CA ASP A 227 1.85 13.25 -3.19
C ASP A 227 1.28 12.46 -2.01
N PHE A 228 1.09 11.15 -2.21
CA PHE A 228 0.60 10.27 -1.14
C PHE A 228 1.62 10.19 0.00
N THR A 229 1.19 10.57 1.21
CA THR A 229 2.02 10.45 2.41
C THR A 229 1.79 9.08 3.02
N TYR A 230 2.80 8.22 2.96
CA TYR A 230 2.73 6.89 3.55
C TYR A 230 2.86 6.95 5.07
N TYR A 231 2.09 6.09 5.73
CA TYR A 231 2.20 5.89 7.16
C TYR A 231 3.48 5.14 7.50
N GLU A 232 4.15 5.59 8.55
CA GLU A 232 5.30 4.93 9.14
C GLU A 232 4.91 4.41 10.54
N PRO A 233 4.53 3.12 10.68
CA PRO A 233 4.01 2.59 11.95
C PRO A 233 4.94 2.81 13.14
N TRP A 234 6.25 2.82 12.90
CA TRP A 234 7.25 3.08 13.93
C TRP A 234 7.29 4.52 14.48
N THR A 235 6.50 5.43 13.89
CA THR A 235 6.31 6.81 14.40
C THR A 235 5.10 6.94 15.32
N SER A 236 4.36 5.84 15.55
CA SER A 236 3.13 5.85 16.32
C SER A 236 3.36 5.94 17.84
N PRO A 237 2.32 6.29 18.62
CA PRO A 237 2.41 6.29 20.09
C PRO A 237 2.85 4.95 20.67
N GLU A 238 2.42 3.84 20.09
CA GLU A 238 2.77 2.49 20.53
C GLU A 238 4.29 2.26 20.52
N PHE A 239 4.98 2.79 19.51
CA PHE A 239 6.44 2.72 19.39
C PHE A 239 7.15 3.67 20.35
N GLY A 240 6.57 4.83 20.66
CA GLY A 240 7.06 5.71 21.72
C GLY A 240 6.90 5.13 23.13
N MET A 241 5.94 4.22 23.31
CA MET A 241 5.64 3.55 24.58
C MET A 241 6.26 2.15 24.70
N ALA A 242 7.10 1.75 23.74
CA ALA A 242 7.64 0.41 23.67
C ALA A 242 8.42 0.01 24.94
N SER A 243 8.18 -1.19 25.45
CA SER A 243 8.80 -1.73 26.66
C SER A 243 9.58 -3.00 26.39
N VAL A 244 10.86 -3.01 26.78
CA VAL A 244 11.73 -4.19 26.72
C VAL A 244 11.19 -5.33 27.58
N ASP A 245 10.63 -5.04 28.75
CA ASP A 245 10.10 -6.06 29.66
C ASP A 245 8.84 -6.72 29.12
N ARG A 246 7.92 -5.94 28.54
CA ARG A 246 6.75 -6.51 27.83
C ARG A 246 7.20 -7.30 26.61
N GLY A 247 8.17 -6.77 25.86
CA GLY A 247 8.74 -7.45 24.70
C GLY A 247 9.39 -8.78 25.04
N LYS A 248 10.04 -8.88 26.21
CA LYS A 248 10.63 -10.12 26.73
C LYS A 248 9.56 -11.19 27.00
N VAL A 249 8.43 -10.79 27.58
CA VAL A 249 7.29 -11.70 27.81
C VAL A 249 6.75 -12.21 26.48
N ILE A 250 6.47 -11.31 25.55
CA ILE A 250 6.00 -11.66 24.20
C ILE A 250 7.00 -12.58 23.49
N TYR A 251 8.30 -12.29 23.57
CA TYR A 251 9.33 -13.11 22.95
C TYR A 251 9.34 -14.54 23.50
N LYS A 252 9.21 -14.68 24.83
CA LYS A 252 9.13 -15.98 25.51
C LYS A 252 7.88 -16.77 25.08
N GLU A 253 6.75 -16.11 24.89
CA GLU A 253 5.48 -16.76 24.60
C GLU A 253 5.35 -17.15 23.12
N TYR A 254 5.77 -16.26 22.21
CA TYR A 254 5.48 -16.39 20.78
C TYR A 254 6.71 -16.69 19.92
N CYS A 255 7.91 -16.23 20.32
CA CYS A 255 9.07 -16.27 19.44
C CYS A 255 10.06 -17.39 19.79
N SER A 256 10.31 -17.62 21.09
CA SER A 256 11.35 -18.54 21.57
C SER A 256 11.05 -20.01 21.29
N GLN A 257 9.78 -20.35 21.00
CA GLN A 257 9.39 -21.70 20.59
C GLN A 257 10.13 -22.15 19.32
N CYS A 258 10.43 -21.21 18.42
CA CYS A 258 11.21 -21.44 17.20
C CYS A 258 12.62 -20.85 17.30
N HIS A 259 12.73 -19.59 17.76
CA HIS A 259 14.02 -18.88 17.78
C HIS A 259 14.90 -19.18 19.00
N GLY A 260 14.38 -19.90 20.00
CA GLY A 260 15.07 -20.20 21.26
C GLY A 260 15.06 -19.02 22.24
N MET A 261 15.12 -19.28 23.55
CA MET A 261 15.13 -18.21 24.57
C MET A 261 16.36 -17.30 24.46
N THR A 262 17.50 -17.87 24.06
CA THR A 262 18.73 -17.13 23.81
C THR A 262 18.90 -16.75 22.34
N GLY A 263 17.87 -16.89 21.51
CA GLY A 263 17.92 -16.51 20.09
C GLY A 263 18.80 -17.41 19.23
N LYS A 264 19.07 -18.66 19.64
CA LYS A 264 20.00 -19.56 18.94
C LYS A 264 19.36 -20.38 17.81
N GLY A 265 18.07 -20.18 17.55
CA GLY A 265 17.31 -21.01 16.58
C GLY A 265 17.11 -22.44 17.08
N ASP A 266 17.22 -22.66 18.38
CA ASP A 266 17.18 -23.95 19.08
C ASP A 266 15.90 -24.12 19.92
N GLY A 267 14.83 -23.38 19.56
CA GLY A 267 13.54 -23.55 20.18
C GLY A 267 12.98 -24.97 19.96
N PRO A 268 12.11 -25.49 20.85
CA PRO A 268 11.59 -26.85 20.76
C PRO A 268 10.91 -27.18 19.42
N ALA A 269 10.34 -26.19 18.73
CA ALA A 269 9.73 -26.35 17.41
C ALA A 269 10.74 -26.28 16.24
N ALA A 270 11.98 -25.83 16.46
CA ALA A 270 12.95 -25.56 15.39
C ALA A 270 13.42 -26.83 14.65
N SER A 271 13.41 -27.98 15.31
CA SER A 271 13.88 -29.25 14.75
C SER A 271 13.07 -29.68 13.51
N GLY A 272 11.76 -29.42 13.50
CA GLY A 272 10.85 -29.80 12.42
C GLY A 272 10.67 -28.77 11.30
N LEU A 273 11.35 -27.62 11.37
CA LEU A 273 11.16 -26.54 10.40
C LEU A 273 12.24 -26.54 9.32
N GLU A 274 11.80 -26.43 8.07
CA GLU A 274 12.64 -26.11 6.92
C GLU A 274 12.04 -24.92 6.13
N PRO A 275 12.80 -23.85 5.87
CA PRO A 275 14.15 -23.60 6.36
C PRO A 275 14.16 -23.38 7.90
N LYS A 276 15.33 -23.56 8.51
CA LYS A 276 15.53 -23.32 9.94
C LYS A 276 15.22 -21.87 10.35
N PRO A 277 14.75 -21.63 11.59
CA PRO A 277 14.52 -20.28 12.11
C PRO A 277 15.80 -19.43 12.13
N ALA A 278 15.63 -18.11 11.99
CA ALA A 278 16.76 -17.19 12.09
C ALA A 278 17.38 -17.22 13.49
N ILE A 279 18.72 -17.18 13.55
CA ILE A 279 19.51 -17.11 14.78
C ILE A 279 19.62 -15.66 15.24
N HIS A 280 18.68 -15.20 16.07
CA HIS A 280 18.65 -13.84 16.61
C HIS A 280 19.93 -13.46 17.37
N ALA A 281 20.62 -14.40 18.02
CA ALA A 281 21.88 -14.15 18.71
C ALA A 281 22.99 -13.62 17.79
N ASN A 282 22.93 -13.95 16.50
CA ASN A 282 23.88 -13.47 15.49
C ASN A 282 23.45 -12.14 14.87
N MET A 283 22.29 -11.62 15.24
CA MET A 283 21.73 -10.41 14.64
C MET A 283 22.01 -9.20 15.53
N SER A 284 22.57 -8.16 14.92
CA SER A 284 22.63 -6.83 15.52
C SER A 284 21.34 -6.08 15.16
N PHE A 285 20.26 -6.27 15.92
CA PHE A 285 18.95 -5.69 15.58
C PHE A 285 18.92 -4.16 15.56
N ASP A 286 19.84 -3.48 16.27
CA ASP A 286 20.00 -2.03 16.18
C ASP A 286 20.44 -1.54 14.78
N LYS A 287 21.01 -2.43 13.96
CA LYS A 287 21.46 -2.15 12.59
C LYS A 287 20.47 -2.63 11.53
N VAL A 288 19.41 -3.33 11.93
CA VAL A 288 18.38 -3.78 11.00
C VAL A 288 17.45 -2.59 10.71
N PRO A 289 17.16 -2.29 9.43
CA PRO A 289 16.21 -1.24 9.07
C PRO A 289 14.86 -1.45 9.78
N ILE A 290 14.34 -0.38 10.37
CA ILE A 290 13.16 -0.45 11.24
C ILE A 290 11.92 -0.91 10.49
N ASP A 291 11.77 -0.48 9.24
CA ASP A 291 10.70 -0.85 8.33
C ASP A 291 10.71 -2.35 8.03
N TYR A 292 11.89 -2.89 7.73
CA TYR A 292 12.06 -4.31 7.48
C TYR A 292 11.76 -5.14 8.72
N LEU A 293 12.30 -4.76 9.88
CA LEU A 293 12.07 -5.47 11.13
C LEU A 293 10.58 -5.47 11.51
N TYR A 294 9.94 -4.30 11.39
CA TYR A 294 8.50 -4.16 11.57
C TYR A 294 7.73 -5.10 10.62
N ASN A 295 8.02 -5.05 9.32
CA ASN A 295 7.26 -5.82 8.33
C ASN A 295 7.42 -7.34 8.50
N VAL A 296 8.62 -7.83 8.84
CA VAL A 296 8.85 -9.25 9.11
C VAL A 296 8.06 -9.75 10.33
N ILE A 297 7.92 -8.92 11.37
CA ILE A 297 7.17 -9.29 12.58
C ILE A 297 5.67 -9.12 12.33
N ASN A 298 5.26 -7.96 11.84
CA ASN A 298 3.86 -7.58 11.65
C ASN A 298 3.17 -8.42 10.57
N HIS A 299 3.82 -8.58 9.41
CA HIS A 299 3.28 -9.27 8.24
C HIS A 299 3.86 -10.68 8.03
N GLY A 300 4.73 -11.15 8.92
CA GLY A 300 5.31 -12.48 8.86
C GLY A 300 6.36 -12.68 7.77
N GLY A 301 6.85 -13.92 7.68
CA GLY A 301 7.96 -14.27 6.80
C GLY A 301 7.57 -14.26 5.31
N ALA A 302 6.46 -14.88 4.94
CA ALA A 302 6.03 -15.02 3.55
C ALA A 302 5.85 -13.66 2.84
N ALA A 303 5.27 -12.68 3.53
CA ALA A 303 5.06 -11.33 3.00
C ALA A 303 6.39 -10.61 2.67
N MET A 304 7.48 -11.05 3.30
CA MET A 304 8.85 -10.55 3.10
C MET A 304 9.72 -11.50 2.26
N GLY A 305 9.12 -12.46 1.56
CA GLY A 305 9.83 -13.45 0.74
C GLY A 305 10.64 -14.47 1.55
N LYS A 306 10.23 -14.76 2.79
CA LYS A 306 10.85 -15.75 3.69
C LYS A 306 9.94 -16.93 3.94
N SER A 307 10.36 -17.82 4.85
CA SER A 307 9.58 -18.98 5.26
C SER A 307 8.15 -18.59 5.66
N PRO A 308 7.12 -19.29 5.16
CA PRO A 308 5.74 -19.11 5.58
C PRO A 308 5.50 -19.55 7.03
N ASN A 309 6.45 -20.25 7.65
CA ASN A 309 6.35 -20.70 9.04
C ASN A 309 6.52 -19.55 10.06
N MET A 310 6.94 -18.35 9.64
CA MET A 310 6.96 -17.16 10.50
C MET A 310 5.61 -16.42 10.38
N PRO A 311 4.74 -16.44 11.42
CA PRO A 311 3.37 -15.93 11.33
C PRO A 311 3.25 -14.40 11.25
N TYR A 312 2.03 -13.94 10.95
CA TYR A 312 1.60 -12.54 10.96
C TYR A 312 1.33 -12.08 12.39
N TRP A 313 2.37 -11.70 13.14
CA TRP A 313 2.19 -11.40 14.57
C TRP A 313 1.36 -10.15 14.83
N GLY A 314 1.26 -9.21 13.87
CA GLY A 314 0.46 -7.99 14.02
C GLY A 314 -1.01 -8.25 14.38
N LEU A 315 -1.57 -9.37 13.94
CA LEU A 315 -2.96 -9.77 14.26
C LEU A 315 -3.10 -10.37 15.66
N THR A 316 -2.04 -10.96 16.20
CA THR A 316 -2.06 -11.67 17.49
C THR A 316 -1.67 -10.76 18.64
N ILE A 317 -0.60 -9.98 18.47
CA ILE A 317 -0.01 -9.16 19.55
C ILE A 317 -0.28 -7.66 19.39
N GLY A 318 -0.94 -7.26 18.30
CA GLY A 318 -1.25 -5.86 18.00
C GLY A 318 -0.02 -4.99 17.80
N GLN A 319 -0.24 -3.70 17.52
CA GLN A 319 0.85 -2.75 17.25
C GLN A 319 1.74 -2.51 18.47
N GLN A 320 1.17 -2.45 19.67
CA GLN A 320 1.95 -2.32 20.91
C GLN A 320 2.85 -3.53 21.15
N GLY A 321 2.36 -4.76 20.91
CA GLY A 321 3.17 -5.96 21.08
C GLY A 321 4.28 -6.06 20.04
N VAL A 322 4.02 -5.65 18.79
CA VAL A 322 5.07 -5.54 17.75
C VAL A 322 6.14 -4.53 18.18
N ALA A 323 5.75 -3.35 18.67
CA ALA A 323 6.69 -2.35 19.16
C ALA A 323 7.53 -2.87 20.34
N ASP A 324 6.90 -3.53 21.31
CA ASP A 324 7.54 -4.08 22.50
C ASP A 324 8.56 -5.18 22.13
N VAL A 325 8.18 -6.14 21.29
CA VAL A 325 9.10 -7.21 20.89
C VAL A 325 10.26 -6.68 20.05
N MET A 326 10.03 -5.66 19.20
CA MET A 326 11.11 -4.96 18.50
C MET A 326 12.08 -4.29 19.47
N ALA A 327 11.59 -3.64 20.52
CA ALA A 327 12.43 -3.05 21.56
C ALA A 327 13.24 -4.12 22.31
N TYR A 328 12.63 -5.26 22.65
CA TYR A 328 13.33 -6.38 23.28
C TYR A 328 14.42 -6.97 22.38
N LEU A 329 14.13 -7.20 21.10
CA LEU A 329 15.10 -7.73 20.14
C LEU A 329 16.32 -6.81 20.02
N LYS A 330 16.07 -5.50 19.87
CA LYS A 330 17.11 -4.45 19.82
C LYS A 330 17.93 -4.40 21.10
N ALA A 331 17.29 -4.44 22.28
CA ALA A 331 17.98 -4.37 23.57
C ALA A 331 18.83 -5.61 23.86
N THR A 332 18.35 -6.80 23.47
CA THR A 332 18.91 -8.09 23.90
C THR A 332 19.95 -8.64 22.93
N PHE A 333 19.70 -8.54 21.62
CA PHE A 333 20.52 -9.18 20.61
C PHE A 333 21.35 -8.14 19.86
N LYS A 334 22.62 -8.05 20.25
CA LYS A 334 23.60 -7.08 19.70
C LYS A 334 24.48 -7.66 18.59
N GLY A 335 24.28 -8.94 18.25
CA GLY A 335 25.14 -9.72 17.36
C GLY A 335 26.38 -10.23 18.09
N GLY A 336 26.56 -11.54 18.13
CA GLY A 336 27.75 -12.18 18.70
C GLY A 336 28.87 -12.40 17.68
N ALA A 337 30.11 -12.19 18.10
CA ALA A 337 31.34 -12.57 17.39
C ALA A 337 31.57 -14.11 17.35
N GLN A 338 30.56 -14.92 17.67
CA GLN A 338 30.66 -16.38 17.72
C GLN A 338 29.71 -17.02 16.71
N VAL A 339 30.06 -16.86 15.43
CA VAL A 339 29.92 -17.96 14.48
C VAL A 339 31.34 -18.42 14.20
N ALA A 340 31.55 -19.73 14.37
CA ALA A 340 32.82 -20.42 14.20
C ALA A 340 33.66 -19.86 13.04
N GLN A 341 34.95 -19.64 13.32
CA GLN A 341 36.07 -19.43 12.39
C GLN A 341 35.70 -19.62 10.91
N ALA A 342 35.22 -18.56 10.26
CA ALA A 342 35.52 -18.39 8.85
C ALA A 342 37.02 -18.08 8.79
N ALA A 343 37.77 -18.95 8.12
CA ALA A 343 39.20 -18.81 7.88
C ALA A 343 39.57 -17.36 7.49
N PRO A 344 40.78 -16.88 7.82
CA PRO A 344 41.19 -15.53 7.46
C PRO A 344 41.29 -15.43 5.94
N VAL A 345 40.34 -14.75 5.31
CA VAL A 345 40.43 -14.45 3.88
C VAL A 345 41.04 -13.06 3.76
N GLY A 346 42.33 -13.06 3.44
CA GLY A 346 43.12 -11.87 3.21
C GLY A 346 42.51 -10.97 2.14
N GLY A 347 42.79 -9.67 2.26
CA GLY A 347 42.39 -8.65 1.30
C GLY A 347 42.94 -8.95 -0.09
N GLY A 348 42.13 -9.63 -0.91
CA GLY A 348 42.37 -9.83 -2.33
C GLY A 348 41.68 -8.77 -3.19
N PRO A 349 42.17 -8.52 -4.42
CA PRO A 349 41.60 -7.54 -5.35
C PRO A 349 40.15 -7.88 -5.73
N SER A 350 39.39 -6.85 -6.07
CA SER A 350 37.98 -6.96 -6.51
C SER A 350 37.83 -7.96 -7.65
N GLY A 351 36.98 -8.97 -7.46
CA GLY A 351 36.70 -10.04 -8.44
C GLY A 351 36.85 -11.45 -7.88
N VAL A 352 37.51 -11.63 -6.72
CA VAL A 352 37.61 -12.92 -6.04
C VAL A 352 36.55 -13.00 -4.94
N CYS A 353 35.60 -13.91 -5.09
CA CYS A 353 34.60 -14.20 -4.08
C CYS A 353 35.31 -14.75 -2.83
N PRO A 354 35.21 -14.12 -1.65
CA PRO A 354 36.01 -14.50 -0.48
C PRO A 354 35.59 -15.85 0.12
N GLN A 355 34.49 -16.45 -0.33
CA GLN A 355 34.05 -17.76 0.10
C GLN A 355 34.34 -18.79 -1.01
N PRO A 356 34.99 -19.95 -0.73
CA PRO A 356 34.97 -21.08 -1.64
C PRO A 356 33.54 -21.63 -1.68
N ARG A 357 32.77 -21.27 -2.72
CA ARG A 357 31.39 -21.71 -2.90
C ARG A 357 31.32 -22.73 -4.03
N LYS A 358 30.72 -23.91 -3.79
CA LYS A 358 30.21 -24.78 -4.85
C LYS A 358 28.78 -24.32 -5.21
N THR A 359 28.64 -23.13 -5.78
CA THR A 359 27.35 -22.72 -6.33
C THR A 359 27.11 -23.48 -7.63
N VAL A 360 25.97 -24.16 -7.73
CA VAL A 360 25.52 -24.78 -8.98
C VAL A 360 25.46 -23.70 -10.06
N THR A 361 26.02 -23.97 -11.24
CA THR A 361 25.95 -23.03 -12.36
C THR A 361 24.50 -22.69 -12.64
N ALA A 362 24.22 -21.39 -12.87
CA ALA A 362 22.87 -20.96 -13.25
C ALA A 362 22.39 -21.77 -14.47
N PRO A 363 21.11 -22.17 -14.52
CA PRO A 363 20.56 -22.90 -15.67
C PRO A 363 20.88 -22.20 -16.98
N GLN A 364 21.23 -22.97 -18.03
CA GLN A 364 21.73 -22.44 -19.31
C GLN A 364 20.87 -21.31 -19.88
N LYS A 365 19.54 -21.42 -19.74
CA LYS A 365 18.57 -20.40 -20.18
C LYS A 365 18.84 -19.00 -19.64
N PHE A 366 19.41 -18.87 -18.44
CA PHE A 366 19.75 -17.60 -17.82
C PHE A 366 21.13 -17.09 -18.23
N LEU A 367 22.07 -17.99 -18.52
CA LEU A 367 23.41 -17.63 -18.99
C LEU A 367 23.39 -17.03 -20.41
N THR A 368 22.40 -17.43 -21.21
CA THR A 368 22.21 -16.93 -22.58
C THR A 368 21.31 -15.69 -22.64
N MET A 369 20.84 -15.16 -21.52
CA MET A 369 20.02 -13.93 -21.53
C MET A 369 20.92 -12.72 -21.77
N THR A 370 20.56 -11.93 -22.78
CA THR A 370 21.14 -10.60 -22.99
C THR A 370 20.53 -9.63 -21.99
N ASN A 371 21.37 -8.81 -21.35
CA ASN A 371 20.86 -7.73 -20.50
C ASN A 371 20.01 -6.78 -21.37
N PRO A 372 18.73 -6.56 -21.03
CA PRO A 372 17.87 -5.66 -21.80
C PRO A 372 18.29 -4.19 -21.70
N LEU A 373 19.16 -3.86 -20.75
CA LEU A 373 19.73 -2.52 -20.58
C LEU A 373 21.15 -2.47 -21.18
N PRO A 374 21.49 -1.43 -21.95
CA PRO A 374 22.84 -1.25 -22.48
C PRO A 374 23.83 -1.04 -21.34
N ALA A 375 25.05 -1.54 -21.51
CA ALA A 375 26.14 -1.26 -20.57
C ALA A 375 26.58 0.20 -20.74
N SER A 376 26.26 1.04 -19.76
CA SER A 376 26.64 2.46 -19.71
C SER A 376 26.98 2.85 -18.27
N GLN A 377 27.62 4.01 -18.07
CA GLN A 377 27.89 4.48 -16.72
C GLN A 377 26.59 4.73 -15.94
N GLU A 378 25.56 5.22 -16.62
CA GLU A 378 24.24 5.47 -16.05
C GLU A 378 23.58 4.17 -15.57
N THR A 379 23.61 3.11 -16.38
CA THR A 379 23.02 1.82 -16.01
C THR A 379 23.80 1.14 -14.89
N VAL A 380 25.13 1.28 -14.86
CA VAL A 380 25.98 0.81 -13.76
C VAL A 380 25.69 1.58 -12.46
N GLN A 381 25.55 2.91 -12.53
CA GLN A 381 25.26 3.73 -11.35
C GLN A 381 23.84 3.46 -10.82
N ALA A 382 22.85 3.30 -11.70
CA ALA A 382 21.50 2.88 -11.31
C ALA A 382 21.50 1.49 -10.64
N GLY A 383 22.27 0.54 -11.19
CA GLY A 383 22.47 -0.78 -10.58
C GLY A 383 23.15 -0.71 -9.22
N LYS A 384 24.13 0.18 -9.04
CA LYS A 384 24.80 0.41 -7.75
C LYS A 384 23.83 1.00 -6.71
N THR A 385 23.03 1.99 -7.08
CA THR A 385 21.99 2.56 -6.22
C THR A 385 20.95 1.50 -5.84
N LEU A 386 20.52 0.66 -6.80
CA LEU A 386 19.66 -0.49 -6.53
C LEU A 386 20.28 -1.44 -5.50
N PHE A 387 21.53 -1.85 -5.73
CA PHE A 387 22.22 -2.80 -4.86
C PHE A 387 22.44 -2.27 -3.44
N LEU A 388 22.85 -1.01 -3.30
CA LEU A 388 23.22 -0.41 -2.01
C LEU A 388 22.04 0.15 -1.23
N GLN A 389 21.00 0.63 -1.93
CA GLN A 389 20.01 1.52 -1.32
C GLN A 389 18.57 1.18 -1.67
N THR A 390 18.25 0.99 -2.95
CA THR A 390 16.85 1.04 -3.41
C THR A 390 16.21 -0.31 -3.70
N ALA A 391 16.96 -1.43 -3.68
CA ALA A 391 16.35 -2.75 -3.83
C ALA A 391 15.36 -3.02 -2.69
N LYS A 392 14.23 -3.65 -3.05
CA LYS A 392 13.13 -4.00 -2.16
C LYS A 392 12.97 -5.53 -2.14
N PRO A 393 12.55 -6.12 -1.01
CA PRO A 393 12.16 -5.47 0.25
C PRO A 393 13.33 -4.95 1.07
N LEU A 394 14.57 -5.28 0.69
CA LEU A 394 15.79 -4.86 1.37
C LEU A 394 16.91 -4.65 0.34
N ALA A 395 17.77 -3.66 0.57
CA ALA A 395 18.94 -3.44 -0.27
C ALA A 395 19.85 -4.67 -0.31
N CYS A 396 20.34 -5.06 -1.49
CA CYS A 396 21.18 -6.25 -1.67
C CYS A 396 22.42 -6.24 -0.76
N ALA A 397 23.00 -5.06 -0.54
CA ALA A 397 24.17 -4.84 0.33
C ALA A 397 23.93 -5.24 1.79
N GLN A 398 22.69 -5.28 2.26
CA GLN A 398 22.38 -5.70 3.63
C GLN A 398 22.74 -7.18 3.85
N CYS A 399 22.63 -8.03 2.81
CA CYS A 399 23.10 -9.41 2.84
C CYS A 399 24.52 -9.55 2.25
N HIS A 400 24.78 -8.89 1.11
CA HIS A 400 25.98 -9.10 0.33
C HIS A 400 27.15 -8.17 0.69
N GLY A 401 26.95 -7.19 1.58
CA GLY A 401 27.90 -6.13 1.91
C GLY A 401 28.02 -5.09 0.79
N ASP A 402 28.47 -3.87 1.11
CA ASP A 402 28.57 -2.77 0.14
C ASP A 402 29.51 -3.07 -1.05
N LYS A 403 30.41 -4.05 -0.86
CA LYS A 403 31.36 -4.51 -1.87
C LYS A 403 30.97 -5.85 -2.50
N GLY A 404 29.80 -6.41 -2.20
CA GLY A 404 29.39 -7.73 -2.66
C GLY A 404 30.23 -8.89 -2.09
N ASN A 405 30.93 -8.65 -0.98
CA ASN A 405 31.88 -9.58 -0.36
C ASN A 405 31.23 -10.52 0.68
N GLY A 406 29.91 -10.52 0.81
CA GLY A 406 29.16 -11.35 1.75
C GLY A 406 29.20 -10.86 3.20
N GLN A 407 29.79 -9.69 3.46
CA GLN A 407 29.90 -9.11 4.81
C GLN A 407 28.74 -8.17 5.16
N GLY A 408 27.59 -8.33 4.51
CA GLY A 408 26.41 -7.58 4.88
C GLY A 408 26.00 -7.90 6.32
N VAL A 409 25.39 -6.94 7.01
CA VAL A 409 24.90 -7.12 8.38
C VAL A 409 23.99 -8.34 8.54
N MET A 410 23.29 -8.72 7.45
CA MET A 410 22.45 -9.92 7.36
C MET A 410 23.14 -11.12 6.70
N GLY A 411 24.27 -10.93 6.02
CA GLY A 411 25.02 -12.03 5.39
C GLY A 411 25.53 -13.06 6.40
N ALA A 412 25.94 -12.59 7.59
CA ALA A 412 26.33 -13.44 8.71
C ALA A 412 25.17 -14.26 9.32
N MET A 413 23.93 -13.97 8.94
CA MET A 413 22.72 -14.64 9.42
C MET A 413 22.34 -15.86 8.55
N LEU A 414 23.00 -16.04 7.40
CA LEU A 414 22.68 -17.09 6.44
C LEU A 414 23.77 -18.16 6.48
N THR A 415 23.38 -19.41 6.70
CA THR A 415 24.22 -20.56 6.38
C THR A 415 23.86 -20.97 4.95
N PRO A 416 24.66 -20.61 3.92
CA PRO A 416 24.40 -21.09 2.57
C PRO A 416 24.48 -22.62 2.60
N GLN A 417 23.42 -23.30 2.14
CA GLN A 417 23.43 -24.76 1.96
C GLN A 417 24.41 -25.17 0.87
#